data_AF-A0A1B9B308-F1
#
_entry.id   AF-A0A1B9B308-F1
#
_cell.length_a   1.000
_cell.length_b   1.000
_cell.length_c   1.000
_cell.angle_alpha   90.00
_cell.angle_beta   90.00
_cell.angle_gamma   90.00
#
_symmetry.space_group_name_H-M   'P 1'
#
loop_
_entity.id
_entity.type
_entity.pdbx_description
1 polymer ?
#
loop_
_entity_poly.entity_id
_entity_poly.type
_entity_poly.pdbx_seq_one_letter_code
_entity_poly.pdbx_strand_id
1 'polypeptide(L)'
;MDMFQRASYVRIGILLALFFFVYYQWDKEKDQLESSESIVESLLFSNFARLSDEYDAISKTLEGYDSTYSQRERDLYFNSIDQHIRSLNSIGTDFTFLVQASDLKDILLYEDYIYPLEEYLANIKNGSITNQNSIHSASQIIGTQNKQISNFVYGEVGVDGLNSEEGVQDLLDILNELNEQVEGIFK
;
A
#
# COMPACT_ATOMS: atom_id res chain seq x y z
N MET A 1 -44.24 -52.85 -3.79
CA MET A 1 -43.48 -51.69 -3.27
C MET A 1 -44.51 -50.66 -2.86
N ASP A 2 -44.69 -50.48 -1.55
CA ASP A 2 -45.78 -49.66 -1.00
C ASP A 2 -45.66 -48.19 -1.40
N MET A 3 -46.80 -47.52 -1.54
CA MET A 3 -46.87 -46.08 -1.88
C MET A 3 -46.05 -45.23 -0.89
N PHE A 4 -45.96 -45.68 0.37
CA PHE A 4 -45.10 -45.11 1.42
C PHE A 4 -43.60 -45.21 1.13
N GLN A 5 -43.10 -46.34 0.60
CA GLN A 5 -41.68 -46.48 0.26
C GLN A 5 -41.29 -45.53 -0.88
N ARG A 6 -42.14 -45.40 -1.91
CA ARG A 6 -41.90 -44.46 -3.03
C ARG A 6 -41.85 -43.01 -2.58
N ALA A 7 -42.76 -42.60 -1.70
CA ALA A 7 -42.75 -41.24 -1.12
C ALA A 7 -41.48 -40.96 -0.30
N SER A 8 -40.97 -41.96 0.45
CA SER A 8 -39.72 -41.84 1.18
C SER A 8 -38.49 -41.70 0.28
N TYR A 9 -38.40 -42.46 -0.82
CA TYR A 9 -37.28 -42.32 -1.77
C TYR A 9 -37.28 -40.96 -2.48
N VAL A 10 -38.46 -40.42 -2.84
CA VAL A 10 -38.56 -39.08 -3.43
C VAL A 10 -38.11 -38.00 -2.45
N ARG A 11 -38.51 -38.11 -1.17
CA ARG A 11 -38.08 -37.17 -0.11
C ARG A 11 -36.57 -37.21 0.12
N ILE A 12 -35.99 -38.41 0.17
CA ILE A 12 -34.53 -38.60 0.31
C ILE A 12 -33.80 -38.02 -0.91
N GLY A 13 -34.30 -38.26 -2.13
CA GLY A 13 -33.73 -37.71 -3.35
C GLY A 13 -33.75 -36.17 -3.39
N ILE A 14 -34.84 -35.55 -2.93
CA ILE A 14 -34.93 -34.08 -2.82
C ILE A 14 -33.93 -33.54 -1.78
N LEU A 15 -33.81 -34.20 -0.62
CA LEU A 15 -32.84 -33.79 0.41
C LEU A 15 -31.40 -33.90 -0.08
N LEU A 16 -31.05 -34.96 -0.81
CA LEU A 16 -29.72 -35.13 -1.40
C LEU A 16 -29.45 -34.09 -2.49
N ALA A 17 -30.44 -33.77 -3.33
CA ALA A 17 -30.31 -32.73 -4.36
C ALA A 17 -30.12 -31.33 -3.74
N LEU A 18 -30.85 -31.02 -2.66
CA LEU A 18 -30.67 -29.77 -1.92
C LEU A 18 -29.28 -29.71 -1.25
N PHE A 19 -28.83 -30.80 -0.64
CA PHE A 19 -27.50 -30.87 -0.04
C PHE A 19 -26.40 -30.66 -1.09
N PHE A 20 -26.52 -31.30 -2.25
CA PHE A 20 -25.57 -31.12 -3.36
C PHE A 20 -25.59 -29.69 -3.91
N PHE A 21 -26.77 -29.07 -4.04
CA PHE A 21 -26.90 -27.69 -4.49
C PHE A 21 -26.27 -26.70 -3.51
N VAL A 22 -26.51 -26.87 -2.20
CA VAL A 22 -25.90 -26.04 -1.15
C VAL A 22 -24.38 -26.22 -1.12
N TYR A 23 -23.89 -27.47 -1.21
CA TYR A 23 -22.46 -27.75 -1.29
C TYR A 23 -21.82 -27.09 -2.51
N TYR A 24 -22.44 -27.21 -3.69
CA TYR A 24 -21.94 -26.58 -4.92
C TYR A 24 -21.96 -25.03 -4.86
N GLN A 25 -23.00 -24.43 -4.29
CA GLN A 25 -23.05 -22.98 -4.05
C GLN A 25 -21.91 -22.54 -3.13
N TRP A 26 -21.70 -23.24 -2.02
CA TRP A 26 -20.62 -22.93 -1.08
C TRP A 26 -19.25 -23.06 -1.73
N ASP A 27 -18.98 -24.16 -2.46
CA ASP A 27 -17.73 -24.37 -3.19
C ASP A 27 -17.45 -23.20 -4.16
N LYS A 28 -18.48 -22.76 -4.88
CA LYS A 28 -18.36 -21.65 -5.84
C LYS A 28 -18.18 -20.29 -5.17
N GLU A 29 -18.86 -20.02 -4.05
CA GLU A 29 -18.66 -18.80 -3.25
C GLU A 29 -17.26 -18.78 -2.64
N LYS A 30 -16.76 -19.93 -2.20
CA LYS A 30 -15.40 -20.08 -1.69
C LYS A 30 -14.36 -19.76 -2.76
N ASP A 31 -14.48 -20.35 -3.95
CA ASP A 31 -13.57 -20.06 -5.08
C ASP A 31 -13.58 -18.57 -5.45
N GLN A 32 -14.75 -17.92 -5.37
CA GLN A 32 -14.87 -16.48 -5.63
C GLN A 32 -14.21 -15.62 -4.56
N LEU A 33 -14.31 -16.01 -3.28
CA LEU A 33 -13.63 -15.31 -2.18
C LEU A 33 -12.12 -15.44 -2.32
N GLU A 34 -11.59 -16.64 -2.51
CA GLU A 34 -10.15 -16.88 -2.69
C GLU A 34 -9.60 -16.12 -3.90
N SER A 35 -10.35 -16.07 -5.00
CA SER A 35 -9.98 -15.25 -6.17
C SER A 35 -10.01 -13.75 -5.89
N SER A 36 -10.92 -13.27 -5.03
CA SER A 36 -11.02 -11.86 -4.69
C SER A 36 -9.88 -11.43 -3.77
N GLU A 37 -9.54 -12.25 -2.77
CA GLU A 37 -8.41 -12.04 -1.87
C GLU A 37 -7.10 -11.95 -2.65
N SER A 38 -6.85 -12.90 -3.56
CA SER A 38 -5.66 -12.89 -4.41
C SER A 38 -5.55 -11.63 -5.29
N ILE A 39 -6.67 -11.07 -5.76
CA ILE A 39 -6.68 -9.81 -6.51
C ILE A 39 -6.28 -8.63 -5.60
N VAL A 40 -6.85 -8.55 -4.40
CA VAL A 40 -6.54 -7.48 -3.44
C VAL A 40 -5.06 -7.53 -3.03
N GLU A 41 -4.53 -8.72 -2.75
CA GLU A 41 -3.11 -8.93 -2.46
C GLU A 41 -2.20 -8.47 -3.61
N SER A 42 -2.53 -8.85 -4.85
CA SER A 42 -1.77 -8.42 -6.02
C SER A 42 -1.79 -6.90 -6.21
N LEU A 43 -2.91 -6.25 -5.90
CA LEU A 43 -3.04 -4.79 -5.97
C LEU A 43 -2.28 -4.10 -4.82
N LEU A 44 -2.29 -4.66 -3.61
CA LEU A 44 -1.48 -4.16 -2.49
C LEU A 44 0.01 -4.25 -2.84
N PHE A 45 0.46 -5.38 -3.36
CA PHE A 45 1.82 -5.55 -3.88
C PHE A 45 2.18 -4.49 -4.91
N SER A 46 1.32 -4.31 -5.92
CA SER A 46 1.57 -3.32 -6.96
C SER A 46 1.65 -1.89 -6.40
N ASN A 47 0.90 -1.57 -5.35
CA ASN A 47 0.95 -0.25 -4.74
C ASN A 47 2.16 -0.05 -3.83
N PHE A 48 2.61 -1.08 -3.10
CA PHE A 48 3.88 -1.01 -2.37
C PHE A 48 5.08 -0.91 -3.32
N ALA A 49 5.06 -1.60 -4.45
CA ALA A 49 6.05 -1.43 -5.51
C ALA A 49 6.07 0.01 -6.04
N ARG A 50 4.91 0.58 -6.37
CA ARG A 50 4.80 1.99 -6.79
C ARG A 50 5.29 2.95 -5.71
N LEU A 51 4.97 2.70 -4.44
CA LEU A 51 5.43 3.51 -3.32
C LEU A 51 6.97 3.46 -3.20
N SER A 52 7.56 2.27 -3.35
CA SER A 52 9.00 2.07 -3.32
C SER A 52 9.70 2.86 -4.45
N ASP A 53 9.16 2.79 -5.68
CA ASP A 53 9.70 3.54 -6.81
C ASP A 53 9.56 5.07 -6.59
N GLU A 54 8.43 5.49 -6.02
CA GLU A 54 8.17 6.90 -5.71
C GLU A 54 9.12 7.43 -4.64
N TYR A 55 9.38 6.66 -3.58
CA TYR A 55 10.34 7.05 -2.54
C TYR A 55 11.78 7.14 -3.05
N ASP A 56 12.19 6.25 -3.95
CA ASP A 56 13.49 6.36 -4.63
C ASP A 56 13.57 7.66 -5.46
N ALA A 57 12.51 7.97 -6.22
CA ALA A 57 12.43 9.19 -7.02
C ALA A 57 12.46 10.45 -6.15
N ILE A 58 11.70 10.47 -5.05
CA ILE A 58 11.70 11.56 -4.06
C ILE A 58 13.10 11.74 -3.47
N SER A 59 13.74 10.67 -3.01
CA SER A 59 15.09 10.71 -2.46
C SER A 59 16.07 11.38 -3.43
N LYS A 60 16.07 10.96 -4.70
CA LYS A 60 16.93 11.56 -5.74
C LYS A 60 16.60 13.03 -6.01
N THR A 61 15.31 13.38 -6.05
CA THR A 61 14.90 14.77 -6.24
C THR A 61 15.38 15.63 -5.07
N LEU A 62 15.18 15.20 -3.82
CA LEU A 62 15.60 15.94 -2.63
C LEU A 62 17.12 16.08 -2.53
N GLU A 63 17.88 15.03 -2.86
CA GLU A 63 19.35 15.09 -2.94
C GLU A 63 19.82 16.15 -3.95
N GLY A 64 19.05 16.33 -5.03
CA GLY A 64 19.30 17.37 -6.02
C GLY A 64 18.98 18.78 -5.57
N TYR A 65 18.51 19.06 -4.34
CA TYR A 65 18.24 20.44 -3.93
C TYR A 65 19.52 21.28 -3.80
N ASP A 66 19.49 22.50 -4.35
CA ASP A 66 20.56 23.49 -4.21
C ASP A 66 19.97 24.85 -3.82
N SER A 67 20.41 25.38 -2.68
CA SER A 67 20.00 26.68 -2.18
C SER A 67 20.36 27.85 -3.12
N THR A 68 21.36 27.65 -3.99
CA THR A 68 21.88 28.62 -4.96
C THR A 68 21.16 28.58 -6.31
N TYR A 69 20.13 27.73 -6.48
CA TYR A 69 19.36 27.67 -7.72
C TYR A 69 18.84 29.03 -8.17
N SER A 70 19.02 29.28 -9.47
CA SER A 70 18.33 30.35 -10.17
C SER A 70 16.82 30.16 -10.06
N GLN A 71 16.05 31.23 -10.32
CA GLN A 71 14.59 31.14 -10.25
C GLN A 71 14.05 30.02 -11.15
N ARG A 72 14.58 29.89 -12.37
CA ARG A 72 14.14 28.87 -13.32
C ARG A 72 14.42 27.44 -12.83
N GLU A 73 15.60 27.20 -12.25
CA GLU A 73 15.96 25.88 -11.71
C GLU A 73 15.09 25.55 -10.49
N ARG A 74 14.84 26.55 -9.63
CA ARG A 74 13.96 26.43 -8.48
C ARG A 74 12.53 26.10 -8.89
N ASP A 75 12.01 26.75 -9.93
CA ASP A 75 10.69 26.46 -10.47
C ASP A 75 10.60 25.02 -11.02
N LEU A 76 11.64 24.55 -11.73
CA LEU A 76 11.69 23.16 -12.22
C LEU A 76 11.76 22.15 -11.06
N TYR A 77 12.59 22.43 -10.05
CA TYR A 77 12.70 21.61 -8.86
C TYR A 77 11.34 21.50 -8.13
N PHE A 78 10.67 22.63 -7.88
CA PHE A 78 9.37 22.62 -7.22
C PHE A 78 8.26 21.99 -8.06
N ASN A 79 8.36 22.03 -9.39
CA ASN A 79 7.46 21.26 -10.25
C ASN A 79 7.67 19.75 -10.08
N SER A 80 8.90 19.27 -9.91
CA SER A 80 9.17 17.86 -9.59
C SER A 80 8.59 17.48 -8.23
N ILE A 81 8.80 18.32 -7.21
CA ILE A 81 8.19 18.12 -5.87
C ILE A 81 6.66 18.04 -5.96
N ASP A 82 6.03 18.89 -6.77
CA ASP A 82 4.59 18.84 -7.02
C ASP A 82 4.11 17.54 -7.68
N GLN A 83 4.92 16.98 -8.59
CA GLN A 83 4.62 15.70 -9.20
C GLN A 83 4.67 14.58 -8.17
N HIS A 84 5.68 14.59 -7.29
CA HIS A 84 5.82 13.61 -6.21
C HIS A 84 4.65 13.66 -5.22
N ILE A 85 4.26 14.86 -4.78
CA ILE A 85 3.07 15.07 -3.91
C ILE A 85 1.81 14.44 -4.52
N ARG A 86 1.57 14.66 -5.82
CA ARG A 86 0.40 14.08 -6.51
C ARG A 86 0.49 12.57 -6.65
N SER A 87 1.70 12.05 -6.88
CA SER A 87 1.94 10.60 -6.98
C SER A 87 1.66 9.92 -5.64
N LEU A 88 2.19 10.46 -4.54
CA LEU A 88 1.92 9.99 -3.18
C LEU A 88 0.42 10.02 -2.85
N ASN A 89 -0.26 11.13 -3.13
CA ASN A 89 -1.70 11.23 -2.92
C ASN A 89 -2.49 10.18 -3.72
N SER A 90 -2.09 9.92 -4.97
CA SER A 90 -2.72 8.89 -5.81
C SER A 90 -2.48 7.48 -5.23
N ILE A 91 -1.25 7.16 -4.85
CA ILE A 91 -0.90 5.87 -4.24
C ILE A 91 -1.66 5.69 -2.92
N GLY A 92 -1.72 6.73 -2.09
CA GLY A 92 -2.46 6.72 -0.84
C GLY A 92 -3.95 6.48 -1.01
N THR A 93 -4.57 7.13 -2.00
CA THR A 93 -5.98 6.91 -2.33
C THR A 93 -6.23 5.45 -2.76
N ASP A 94 -5.32 4.88 -3.55
CA ASP A 94 -5.40 3.48 -3.98
C ASP A 94 -5.28 2.53 -2.76
N PHE A 95 -4.37 2.82 -1.82
CA PHE A 95 -4.27 2.07 -0.57
C PHE A 95 -5.55 2.14 0.28
N THR A 96 -6.13 3.33 0.48
CA THR A 96 -7.38 3.48 1.23
C THR A 96 -8.50 2.61 0.66
N PHE A 97 -8.61 2.54 -0.68
CA PHE A 97 -9.59 1.68 -1.33
C PHE A 97 -9.32 0.19 -1.09
N LEU A 98 -8.06 -0.26 -1.21
CA LEU A 98 -7.70 -1.66 -1.05
C LEU A 98 -7.81 -2.15 0.40
N VAL A 99 -7.42 -1.30 1.36
CA VAL A 99 -7.49 -1.61 2.78
C VAL A 99 -8.94 -1.78 3.25
N GLN A 100 -9.88 -0.99 2.72
CA GLN A 100 -11.31 -1.18 3.00
C GLN A 100 -11.85 -2.52 2.46
N ALA A 101 -11.20 -3.09 1.45
CA ALA A 101 -11.57 -4.35 0.84
C ALA A 101 -10.82 -5.56 1.43
N SER A 102 -9.92 -5.35 2.40
CA SER A 102 -9.11 -6.39 3.03
C SER A 102 -9.32 -6.47 4.54
N ASP A 103 -8.64 -7.42 5.19
CA ASP A 103 -8.62 -7.56 6.65
C ASP A 103 -7.93 -6.39 7.37
N LEU A 104 -7.28 -5.48 6.62
CA LEU A 104 -6.54 -4.34 7.16
C LEU A 104 -7.42 -3.11 7.41
N LYS A 105 -8.74 -3.19 7.23
CA LYS A 105 -9.70 -2.07 7.20
C LYS A 105 -9.60 -1.02 8.32
N ASP A 106 -8.99 -1.35 9.45
CA ASP A 106 -8.82 -0.46 10.60
C ASP A 106 -7.53 0.40 10.50
N ILE A 107 -6.69 0.17 9.49
CA ILE A 107 -5.42 0.87 9.26
C ILE A 107 -5.64 2.04 8.29
N LEU A 108 -5.23 3.24 8.69
CA LEU A 108 -5.31 4.43 7.84
C LEU A 108 -3.98 4.66 7.11
N LEU A 109 -3.68 3.79 6.13
CA LEU A 109 -2.41 3.80 5.40
C LEU A 109 -2.04 5.18 4.82
N TYR A 110 -3.01 5.89 4.25
CA TYR A 110 -2.73 7.20 3.68
C TYR A 110 -2.39 8.22 4.75
N GLU A 111 -3.28 8.40 5.73
CA GLU A 111 -3.17 9.43 6.76
C GLU A 111 -1.97 9.22 7.68
N ASP A 112 -1.72 7.99 8.10
CA ASP A 112 -0.72 7.68 9.12
C ASP A 112 0.68 7.54 8.53
N TYR A 113 0.79 7.09 7.26
CA TYR A 113 2.09 6.69 6.70
C TYR A 113 2.54 7.48 5.48
N ILE A 114 1.63 7.92 4.61
CA ILE A 114 1.98 8.58 3.33
C ILE A 114 1.86 10.10 3.45
N TYR A 115 0.79 10.58 4.09
CA TYR A 115 0.51 12.00 4.24
C TYR A 115 1.63 12.80 4.94
N PRO A 116 2.32 12.28 5.99
CA PRO A 116 3.41 13.03 6.61
C PRO A 116 4.54 13.38 5.64
N LEU A 117 4.88 12.48 4.72
CA LEU A 117 5.87 12.76 3.68
C LEU A 117 5.33 13.75 2.64
N GLU A 118 4.06 13.64 2.26
CA GLU A 118 3.39 14.62 1.38
C GLU A 118 3.44 16.03 1.97
N GLU A 119 3.11 16.17 3.26
CA GLU A 119 3.16 17.44 3.99
C GLU A 119 4.60 17.99 4.07
N TYR A 120 5.58 17.12 4.32
CA TYR A 120 6.98 17.49 4.29
C TYR A 120 7.41 18.09 2.94
N LEU A 121 7.06 17.43 1.84
CA LEU A 121 7.33 17.92 0.49
C LEU A 121 6.61 19.25 0.21
N ALA A 122 5.37 19.40 0.66
CA ALA A 122 4.61 20.64 0.54
C ALA A 122 5.29 21.79 1.30
N ASN A 123 5.85 21.52 2.48
CA ASN A 123 6.59 22.49 3.27
C ASN A 123 7.91 22.95 2.62
N ILE A 124 8.60 22.06 1.90
CA ILE A 124 9.74 22.45 1.05
C ILE A 124 9.27 23.39 -0.07
N LYS A 125 8.26 22.97 -0.83
CA LYS A 125 7.73 23.73 -1.97
C LYS A 125 7.27 25.13 -1.58
N ASN A 126 6.57 25.25 -0.45
CA ASN A 126 6.04 26.52 0.03
C ASN A 126 7.13 27.43 0.65
N GLY A 127 8.37 26.94 0.77
CA GLY A 127 9.48 27.69 1.34
C GLY A 127 9.50 27.74 2.86
N SER A 128 8.67 26.93 3.54
CA SER A 128 8.73 26.76 5.00
C SER A 128 9.99 25.99 5.41
N ILE A 129 10.44 25.06 4.56
CA ILE A 129 11.68 24.30 4.73
C ILE A 129 12.63 24.67 3.59
N THR A 130 13.73 25.34 3.92
CA THR A 130 14.71 25.82 2.92
C THR A 130 16.15 25.41 3.24
N ASN A 131 16.38 24.85 4.43
CA ASN A 131 17.69 24.38 4.86
C ASN A 131 18.12 23.19 4.01
N GLN A 132 19.17 23.39 3.19
CA GLN A 132 19.67 22.37 2.28
C GLN A 132 20.17 21.12 3.01
N ASN A 133 20.85 21.27 4.14
CA ASN A 133 21.33 20.12 4.91
C ASN A 133 20.16 19.28 5.43
N SER A 134 19.10 19.92 5.95
CA SER A 134 17.90 19.22 6.40
C SER A 134 17.21 18.47 5.26
N ILE A 135 17.13 19.08 4.07
CA ILE A 135 16.54 18.45 2.87
C ILE A 135 17.38 17.25 2.41
N HIS A 136 18.70 17.38 2.39
CA HIS A 136 19.62 16.28 2.05
C HIS A 136 19.62 15.17 3.11
N SER A 137 19.49 15.49 4.40
CA SER A 137 19.34 14.47 5.45
C SER A 137 18.04 13.68 5.29
N ALA A 138 16.93 14.36 4.95
CA ALA A 138 15.67 13.68 4.66
C ALA A 138 15.81 12.76 3.43
N SER A 139 16.51 13.21 2.38
CA SER A 139 16.74 12.38 1.20
C SER A 139 17.48 11.09 1.53
N GLN A 140 18.47 11.14 2.41
CA GLN A 140 19.23 9.97 2.88
C GLN A 140 18.38 9.01 3.71
N ILE A 141 17.53 9.54 4.59
CA ILE A 141 16.60 8.75 5.40
C ILE A 141 15.61 8.02 4.50
N ILE A 142 14.92 8.75 3.62
CA ILE A 142 13.96 8.19 2.67
C ILE A 142 14.65 7.12 1.81
N GLY A 143 15.82 7.41 1.26
CA GLY A 143 16.57 6.46 0.45
C GLY A 143 17.05 5.21 1.22
N THR A 144 17.31 5.33 2.52
CA THR A 144 17.71 4.19 3.36
C THR A 144 16.53 3.30 3.70
N GLN A 145 15.42 3.89 4.16
CA GLN A 145 14.21 3.14 4.48
C GLN A 145 13.59 2.53 3.23
N ASN A 146 13.64 3.23 2.09
CA ASN A 146 13.17 2.69 0.82
C ASN A 146 13.93 1.42 0.39
N LYS A 147 15.22 1.26 0.73
CA LYS A 147 15.92 0.00 0.47
C LYS A 147 15.29 -1.17 1.22
N GLN A 148 14.77 -0.94 2.42
CA GLN A 148 14.10 -1.97 3.20
C GLN A 148 12.75 -2.32 2.56
N ILE A 149 11.95 -1.33 2.16
CA ILE A 149 10.69 -1.52 1.43
C ILE A 149 10.96 -2.27 0.11
N SER A 150 11.95 -1.81 -0.67
CA SER A 150 12.34 -2.44 -1.94
C SER A 150 12.80 -3.88 -1.74
N ASN A 151 13.58 -4.18 -0.69
CA ASN A 151 13.96 -5.55 -0.37
C ASN A 151 12.77 -6.42 0.04
N PHE A 152 11.79 -5.86 0.75
CA PHE A 152 10.57 -6.57 1.09
C PHE A 152 9.75 -6.89 -0.17
N VAL A 153 9.52 -5.89 -1.03
CA VAL A 153 8.69 -5.99 -2.24
C VAL A 153 9.35 -6.81 -3.35
N TYR A 154 10.65 -6.64 -3.60
CA TYR A 154 11.35 -7.28 -4.73
C TYR A 154 12.29 -8.41 -4.32
N GLY A 155 12.47 -8.65 -3.01
CA GLY A 155 13.33 -9.71 -2.48
C GLY A 155 12.63 -11.06 -2.35
N GLU A 156 13.17 -11.92 -1.47
CA GLU A 156 12.68 -13.30 -1.30
C GLU A 156 11.25 -13.40 -0.74
N VAL A 157 10.77 -12.32 -0.12
CA VAL A 157 9.46 -12.22 0.52
C VAL A 157 8.36 -11.92 -0.50
N GLY A 158 8.53 -10.88 -1.32
CA GLY A 158 7.71 -10.63 -2.50
C GLY A 158 6.21 -10.56 -2.22
N VAL A 159 5.41 -11.23 -3.07
CA VAL A 159 3.96 -11.32 -2.91
C VAL A 159 3.59 -12.13 -1.66
N ASP A 160 4.36 -13.19 -1.34
CA ASP A 160 4.04 -14.11 -0.25
C ASP A 160 4.12 -13.44 1.14
N GLY A 161 4.95 -12.41 1.31
CA GLY A 161 4.98 -11.66 2.58
C GLY A 161 3.80 -10.74 2.81
N LEU A 162 3.26 -10.16 1.75
CA LEU A 162 2.05 -9.32 1.83
C LEU A 162 0.78 -10.13 2.09
N ASN A 163 0.87 -11.45 1.94
CA ASN A 163 -0.19 -12.39 2.28
C ASN A 163 -0.21 -12.74 3.78
N SER A 164 0.66 -12.10 4.58
CA SER A 164 0.73 -12.32 6.02
C SER A 164 0.56 -11.02 6.79
N GLU A 165 -0.19 -11.07 7.90
CA GLU A 165 -0.34 -9.95 8.84
C GLU A 165 1.02 -9.45 9.33
N GLU A 166 1.96 -10.38 9.58
CA GLU A 166 3.33 -10.08 9.99
C GLU A 166 4.08 -9.28 8.92
N GLY A 167 4.03 -9.69 7.66
CA GLY A 167 4.72 -8.97 6.59
C GLY A 167 4.11 -7.59 6.29
N VAL A 168 2.79 -7.44 6.43
CA VAL A 168 2.16 -6.11 6.36
C VAL A 168 2.64 -5.24 7.52
N GLN A 169 2.67 -5.78 8.75
CA GLN A 169 3.15 -5.05 9.92
C GLN A 169 4.61 -4.61 9.78
N ASP A 170 5.49 -5.47 9.25
CA ASP A 170 6.89 -5.13 8.98
C ASP A 170 7.00 -3.91 8.05
N LEU A 171 6.18 -3.85 7.00
CA LEU A 171 6.14 -2.68 6.11
C LEU A 171 5.64 -1.42 6.82
N LEU A 172 4.62 -1.54 7.67
CA LEU A 172 4.11 -0.42 8.47
C LEU A 172 5.17 0.09 9.44
N ASP A 173 5.95 -0.80 10.06
CA ASP A 173 7.03 -0.43 10.96
C ASP A 173 8.13 0.35 10.22
N ILE A 174 8.50 -0.07 9.01
CA ILE A 174 9.46 0.65 8.15
C ILE A 174 8.92 2.04 7.79
N LEU A 175 7.64 2.15 7.44
CA LEU A 175 7.00 3.43 7.12
C LEU A 175 6.91 4.35 8.33
N ASN A 176 6.60 3.80 9.51
CA ASN A 176 6.59 4.55 10.76
C ASN A 176 7.99 5.08 11.09
N GLU A 177 9.01 4.23 10.98
CA GLU A 177 10.41 4.63 11.21
C GLU A 177 10.84 5.74 10.23
N LEU A 178 10.44 5.66 8.96
CA LEU A 178 10.65 6.75 7.99
C LEU A 178 10.04 8.06 8.48
N ASN A 179 8.78 8.04 8.91
CA ASN A 179 8.07 9.25 9.35
C ASN A 179 8.69 9.84 10.62
N GLU A 180 9.00 9.00 11.61
CA GLU A 180 9.65 9.44 12.85
C GLU A 180 11.02 10.08 12.58
N GLN A 181 11.82 9.48 11.69
CA GLN A 181 13.15 9.99 11.36
C GLN A 181 13.09 11.29 10.55
N VAL A 182 12.17 11.40 9.58
CA VAL A 182 11.97 12.63 8.81
C VAL A 182 11.46 13.75 9.72
N GLU A 183 10.47 13.49 10.58
CA GLU A 183 9.96 14.47 11.54
C GLU A 183 11.05 14.91 12.52
N GLY A 184 11.90 13.97 12.96
CA GLY A 184 13.03 14.22 13.86
C GLY A 184 14.08 15.19 13.33
N ILE A 185 14.15 15.44 12.02
CA ILE A 185 15.03 16.47 11.43
C ILE A 185 14.59 17.89 11.84
N PHE A 186 13.33 18.08 12.21
CA PHE A 186 12.71 19.40 12.43
C PHE A 186 12.42 19.73 13.89
N LYS A 187 12.67 18.79 14.81
CA LYS A 187 12.60 19.00 16.27
C LYS A 187 13.91 19.59 16.79
#